data_AF-A0A0C2D4M8-F1
#
_entry.id   AF-A0A0C2D4M8-F1
#
_cell.length_a   1.000
_cell.length_b   1.000
_cell.length_c   1.000
_cell.angle_alpha   90.00
_cell.angle_beta   90.00
_cell.angle_gamma   90.00
#
_symmetry.space_group_name_H-M   'P 1'
#
loop_
_entity.id
_entity.type
_entity.pdbx_description
1 polymer ?
#
loop_
_entity_poly.entity_id
_entity_poly.type
_entity_poly.pdbx_seq_one_letter_code
_entity_poly.pdbx_strand_id
1 'polypeptide(L)'
;MMFIFNESDALYPSIYLGSNATSEERFLYVQAVLNEARRISKKFTPPKPIYAYTKIEYDPLKKINEFYNEDDLCSTIRQPADLGIDGIIIWSSSRNITLRCPHIQEEMKKNDGIGS
;
A
#
# COMPACT_ATOMS: atom_id res chain seq x y z
N MET A 1 2.27 -19.70 -12.96
CA MET A 1 1.92 -19.15 -11.63
C MET A 1 0.56 -19.58 -11.07
N MET A 2 -0.37 -20.16 -11.85
CA MET A 2 -1.72 -20.49 -11.31
C MET A 2 -1.68 -21.44 -10.11
N PHE A 3 -0.68 -22.31 -10.02
CA PHE A 3 -0.48 -23.20 -8.88
C PHE A 3 -0.39 -22.44 -7.55
N ILE A 4 0.31 -21.30 -7.48
CA ILE A 4 0.42 -20.52 -6.24
C ILE A 4 -0.93 -19.93 -5.86
N PHE A 5 -1.65 -19.37 -6.83
CA PHE A 5 -2.93 -18.70 -6.60
C PHE A 5 -4.02 -19.69 -6.19
N ASN A 6 -3.98 -20.93 -6.71
CA ASN A 6 -4.91 -21.98 -6.30
C ASN A 6 -4.76 -22.30 -4.80
N GLU A 7 -3.54 -22.36 -4.30
CA GLU A 7 -3.22 -22.67 -2.89
C GLU A 7 -3.30 -21.45 -1.95
N SER A 8 -3.59 -20.24 -2.48
CA SER A 8 -3.67 -19.02 -1.67
C SER A 8 -5.10 -18.68 -1.31
N ASP A 9 -5.41 -18.32 -0.06
CA ASP A 9 -6.76 -17.89 0.32
C ASP A 9 -7.09 -16.44 -0.07
N ALA A 10 -6.07 -15.62 -0.29
CA ALA A 10 -6.18 -14.22 -0.69
C ALA A 10 -4.98 -13.79 -1.54
N LEU A 11 -5.08 -12.62 -2.18
CA LEU A 11 -4.00 -12.01 -2.94
C LEU A 11 -3.39 -10.84 -2.15
N TYR A 12 -2.06 -10.76 -2.12
CA TYR A 12 -1.31 -9.78 -1.33
C TYR A 12 -0.36 -8.96 -2.20
N PRO A 13 -0.87 -8.15 -3.15
CA PRO A 13 0.00 -7.29 -3.96
C PRO A 13 0.68 -6.23 -3.09
N SER A 14 1.93 -5.90 -3.40
CA SER A 14 2.65 -4.78 -2.79
C SER A 14 2.51 -3.54 -3.67
N ILE A 15 2.03 -2.45 -3.08
CA ILE A 15 1.84 -1.14 -3.74
C ILE A 15 2.75 -0.06 -3.13
N TYR A 16 3.91 -0.48 -2.62
CA TYR A 16 4.91 0.42 -2.03
C TYR A 16 5.44 1.43 -3.06
N LEU A 17 5.47 2.70 -2.68
CA LEU A 17 6.02 3.78 -3.48
C LEU A 17 7.50 4.00 -3.16
N GLY A 18 8.30 4.19 -4.20
CA GLY A 18 9.70 4.60 -4.11
C GLY A 18 9.88 6.11 -4.23
N SER A 19 11.07 6.61 -3.87
CA SER A 19 11.38 8.04 -3.82
C SER A 19 11.50 8.72 -5.19
N ASN A 20 11.76 7.97 -6.27
CA ASN A 20 12.07 8.52 -7.59
C ASN A 20 10.93 8.27 -8.59
N ALA A 21 9.86 9.05 -8.46
CA ALA A 21 8.73 9.13 -9.40
C ALA A 21 7.89 10.37 -9.07
N THR A 22 7.12 10.86 -10.02
CA THR A 22 6.06 11.85 -9.80
C THR A 22 4.85 11.22 -9.11
N SER A 23 4.00 12.02 -8.47
CA SER A 23 2.74 11.52 -7.86
C SER A 23 1.84 10.87 -8.91
N GLU A 24 1.82 11.36 -10.15
CA GLU A 24 1.03 10.77 -11.24
C GLU A 24 1.54 9.37 -11.62
N GLU A 25 2.85 9.21 -11.79
CA GLU A 25 3.46 7.90 -12.07
C GLU A 25 3.18 6.90 -10.94
N ARG A 26 3.24 7.36 -9.68
CA ARG A 26 2.90 6.54 -8.50
C ARG A 26 1.44 6.14 -8.48
N PHE A 27 0.51 7.06 -8.75
CA PHE A 27 -0.91 6.78 -8.85
C PHE A 27 -1.20 5.72 -9.94
N LEU A 28 -0.59 5.86 -11.12
CA LEU A 28 -0.74 4.91 -12.22
C LEU A 28 -0.12 3.54 -11.89
N TYR A 29 1.02 3.53 -11.20
CA TYR A 29 1.65 2.30 -10.71
C TYR A 29 0.71 1.52 -9.77
N VAL A 30 0.16 2.19 -8.74
CA VAL A 30 -0.76 1.53 -7.81
C VAL A 30 -1.99 1.00 -8.56
N GLN A 31 -2.56 1.80 -9.45
CA GLN A 31 -3.70 1.39 -10.26
C GLN A 31 -3.41 0.13 -11.10
N ALA A 32 -2.25 0.08 -11.75
CA ALA A 32 -1.86 -1.06 -12.59
C ALA A 32 -1.71 -2.35 -11.76
N VAL A 33 -1.04 -2.27 -10.60
CA VAL A 33 -0.86 -3.41 -9.70
C VAL A 33 -2.21 -3.94 -9.19
N LEU A 34 -3.09 -3.05 -8.75
CA LEU A 34 -4.41 -3.42 -8.24
C LEU A 34 -5.32 -4.00 -9.32
N ASN A 35 -5.30 -3.43 -10.53
CA ASN A 35 -6.04 -3.97 -11.66
C ASN A 35 -5.60 -5.39 -12.02
N GLU A 36 -4.29 -5.65 -11.97
CA GLU A 36 -3.76 -7.00 -12.20
C GLU A 36 -4.20 -7.98 -11.09
N ALA A 37 -4.12 -7.56 -9.82
CA ALA A 37 -4.61 -8.38 -8.70
C ALA A 37 -6.11 -8.71 -8.87
N ARG A 38 -6.93 -7.74 -9.27
CA ARG A 38 -8.37 -7.95 -9.57
C ARG A 38 -8.58 -8.89 -10.74
N ARG A 39 -7.77 -8.79 -11.80
CA ARG A 39 -7.84 -9.69 -12.95
C ARG A 39 -7.56 -11.14 -12.55
N ILE A 40 -6.63 -11.36 -11.62
CA ILE A 40 -6.35 -12.70 -11.06
C ILE A 40 -7.47 -13.15 -10.13
N SER A 41 -7.92 -12.31 -9.20
CA SER A 41 -9.00 -12.61 -8.24
C SER A 41 -10.26 -13.12 -8.94
N LYS A 42 -10.68 -12.45 -10.02
CA LYS A 42 -11.88 -12.81 -10.81
C LYS A 42 -11.79 -14.15 -11.54
N LYS A 43 -10.64 -14.83 -11.56
CA LYS A 43 -10.52 -16.19 -12.12
C LYS A 43 -10.99 -17.28 -11.17
N PHE A 44 -11.29 -16.93 -9.92
CA PHE A 44 -11.75 -17.83 -8.88
C PHE A 44 -13.23 -17.62 -8.60
N THR A 45 -13.90 -18.65 -8.06
CA THR A 45 -15.31 -18.59 -7.66
C THR A 45 -15.46 -19.20 -6.27
N PRO A 46 -15.77 -18.39 -5.23
CA PRO A 46 -15.88 -16.93 -5.27
C PRO A 46 -14.54 -16.24 -5.63
N PRO A 47 -14.56 -14.97 -6.09
CA PRO A 47 -13.34 -14.21 -6.29
C PRO A 47 -12.50 -14.17 -5.00
N LYS A 48 -11.18 -14.31 -5.13
CA LYS A 48 -10.30 -14.26 -3.95
C LYS A 48 -10.19 -12.84 -3.42
N PRO A 49 -10.28 -12.62 -2.10
CA PRO A 49 -10.10 -11.30 -1.53
C PRO A 49 -8.68 -10.77 -1.78
N ILE A 50 -8.55 -9.45 -1.82
CA ILE A 50 -7.29 -8.75 -2.09
C ILE A 50 -6.96 -7.86 -0.89
N TYR A 51 -5.80 -8.08 -0.28
CA TYR A 51 -5.26 -7.27 0.80
C TYR A 51 -3.94 -6.63 0.37
N ALA A 52 -4.01 -5.39 -0.11
CA ALA A 52 -2.83 -4.72 -0.66
C ALA A 52 -1.88 -4.25 0.44
N TYR A 53 -0.61 -4.60 0.35
CA TYR A 53 0.43 -4.10 1.23
C TYR A 53 0.83 -2.69 0.83
N THR A 54 0.68 -1.74 1.75
CA THR A 54 1.13 -0.36 1.61
C THR A 54 2.07 0.05 2.75
N LYS A 55 2.75 1.18 2.59
CA LYS A 55 3.51 1.84 3.66
C LYS A 55 2.95 3.24 3.89
N ILE A 56 3.54 3.92 4.86
CA ILE A 56 3.38 5.35 5.10
C ILE A 56 4.70 6.11 4.84
N GLU A 57 5.77 5.39 4.47
CA GLU A 57 7.16 5.85 4.33
C GLU A 57 7.73 5.40 2.98
N TYR A 58 8.55 6.24 2.34
CA TYR A 58 9.23 5.89 1.08
C TYR A 58 10.34 4.86 1.27
N ASP A 59 11.31 5.12 2.15
CA ASP A 59 12.42 4.19 2.43
C ASP A 59 12.68 4.05 3.95
N PRO A 60 11.84 3.30 4.69
CA PRO A 60 12.00 3.10 6.14
C PRO A 60 13.25 2.30 6.52
N LEU A 61 14.01 1.78 5.54
CA LEU A 61 15.28 1.11 5.78
C LEU A 61 16.44 2.10 5.87
N LYS A 62 16.33 3.28 5.23
CA LYS A 62 17.41 4.27 5.18
C LYS A 62 17.04 5.62 5.80
N LYS A 63 15.76 5.95 5.84
CA LYS A 63 15.25 7.26 6.22
C LYS A 63 14.50 7.17 7.54
N ILE A 64 14.60 8.22 8.33
CA ILE A 64 13.98 8.27 9.67
C ILE A 64 12.64 9.03 9.64
N ASN A 65 12.47 9.95 8.69
CA ASN A 65 11.34 10.88 8.65
C ASN A 65 10.87 11.21 7.20
N GLU A 66 10.95 10.26 6.28
CA GLU A 66 10.56 10.45 4.87
C GLU A 66 9.22 9.71 4.60
N PHE A 67 8.12 10.42 4.85
CA PHE A 67 6.74 9.90 4.73
C PHE A 67 6.10 10.25 3.39
N TYR A 68 5.10 9.47 2.99
CA TYR A 68 4.28 9.78 1.82
C TYR A 68 3.60 11.14 1.98
N ASN A 69 3.52 11.89 0.89
CA ASN A 69 2.74 13.12 0.86
C ASN A 69 1.23 12.79 0.72
N GLU A 70 0.37 13.81 0.79
CA GLU A 70 -1.08 13.63 0.73
C GLU A 70 -1.55 12.95 -0.56
N ASP A 71 -0.96 13.30 -1.72
CA ASP A 71 -1.29 12.68 -3.01
C ASP A 71 -0.96 11.18 -3.03
N ASP A 72 0.18 10.80 -2.46
CA ASP A 72 0.66 9.43 -2.41
C ASP A 72 -0.09 8.60 -1.36
N LEU A 73 -0.53 9.22 -0.26
CA LEU A 73 -1.47 8.60 0.69
C LEU A 73 -2.82 8.36 0.03
N CYS A 74 -3.36 9.33 -0.71
CA CYS A 74 -4.59 9.15 -1.49
C CYS A 74 -4.44 8.01 -2.51
N SER A 75 -3.30 7.96 -3.20
CA SER A 75 -3.00 6.92 -4.18
C SER A 75 -2.91 5.53 -3.56
N THR A 76 -2.47 5.39 -2.31
CA THR A 76 -2.24 4.08 -1.69
C THR A 76 -3.30 3.64 -0.69
N ILE A 77 -4.24 4.52 -0.33
CA ILE A 77 -5.32 4.23 0.62
C ILE A 77 -6.68 4.39 -0.03
N ARG A 78 -6.97 5.58 -0.59
CA ARG A 78 -8.26 5.88 -1.20
C ARG A 78 -8.45 5.15 -2.53
N GLN A 79 -7.44 5.13 -3.39
CA GLN A 79 -7.54 4.45 -4.68
C GLN A 79 -7.85 2.94 -4.55
N PRO A 80 -7.23 2.15 -3.64
CA PRO A 80 -7.67 0.77 -3.39
C PRO A 80 -9.14 0.67 -3.01
N ALA A 81 -9.64 1.56 -2.14
CA ALA A 81 -11.06 1.57 -1.75
C ALA A 81 -11.97 1.87 -2.95
N ASP A 82 -11.64 2.87 -3.76
CA ASP A 82 -12.39 3.24 -4.97
C ASP A 82 -12.40 2.12 -6.03
N LEU A 83 -11.35 1.30 -6.09
CA LEU A 83 -11.25 0.13 -6.98
C LEU A 83 -11.96 -1.12 -6.42
N GLY A 84 -12.50 -1.07 -5.21
CA GLY A 84 -13.16 -2.20 -4.55
C GLY A 84 -12.20 -3.30 -4.13
N ILE A 85 -11.03 -2.93 -3.61
CA ILE A 85 -10.09 -3.84 -2.95
C ILE A 85 -10.58 -4.13 -1.52
N ASP A 86 -10.51 -5.39 -1.09
CA ASP A 86 -11.11 -5.86 0.17
C ASP A 86 -10.43 -5.32 1.44
N GLY A 87 -9.17 -4.89 1.34
CA GLY A 87 -8.49 -4.17 2.40
C GLY A 87 -7.04 -3.80 2.08
N ILE A 88 -6.42 -3.09 3.02
CA ILE A 88 -5.00 -2.75 2.96
C ILE A 88 -4.29 -3.22 4.23
N ILE A 89 -3.00 -3.54 4.10
CA ILE A 89 -2.11 -3.87 5.20
C ILE A 89 -1.02 -2.81 5.25
N ILE A 90 -0.99 -2.04 6.34
CA ILE A 90 0.06 -1.05 6.57
C ILE A 90 1.29 -1.75 7.12
N TRP A 91 2.41 -1.64 6.41
CA TRP A 91 3.67 -2.25 6.78
C TRP A 91 4.77 -1.20 6.98
N SER A 92 5.65 -1.43 7.95
CA SER A 92 6.89 -0.68 8.14
C SER A 92 8.02 -1.62 8.57
N SER A 93 9.26 -1.14 8.50
CA SER A 93 10.44 -1.88 8.95
C SER A 93 10.58 -1.81 10.48
N SER A 94 11.32 -2.74 11.09
CA SER A 94 11.81 -2.61 12.47
C SER A 94 13.10 -1.78 12.58
N ARG A 95 13.77 -1.50 11.46
CA ARG A 95 15.05 -0.79 11.43
C ARG A 95 14.90 0.61 12.03
N ASN A 96 15.73 0.92 13.03
CA ASN A 96 15.72 2.19 13.75
C ASN A 96 14.32 2.61 14.25
N ILE A 97 13.43 1.65 14.55
CA ILE A 97 12.04 1.97 14.89
C ILE A 97 11.93 2.90 16.10
N THR A 98 12.80 2.74 17.11
CA THR A 98 12.85 3.64 18.28
C THR A 98 13.13 5.10 17.90
N LEU A 99 13.90 5.35 16.84
CA LEU A 99 14.19 6.69 16.33
C LEU A 99 13.05 7.21 15.43
N ARG A 100 12.31 6.32 14.77
CA ARG A 100 11.21 6.67 13.86
C ARG A 100 9.87 6.85 14.57
N CYS A 101 9.65 6.19 15.71
CA CYS A 101 8.40 6.23 16.47
C CYS A 101 7.85 7.64 16.72
N PRO A 102 8.66 8.65 17.13
CA PRO A 102 8.14 10.00 17.34
C PRO A 102 7.59 10.62 16.04
N HIS A 103 8.28 10.39 14.92
CA HIS A 103 7.86 10.90 13.61
C HIS A 103 6.65 10.16 13.07
N ILE A 104 6.57 8.84 13.24
CA ILE A 104 5.38 8.05 12.89
C ILE A 104 4.18 8.55 13.70
N GLN A 105 4.36 8.81 15.00
CA GLN A 105 3.29 9.32 15.85
C GLN A 105 2.83 10.72 15.41
N GLU A 106 3.77 11.60 15.04
CA GLU A 106 3.45 12.92 14.51
C GLU A 106 2.66 12.82 13.21
N GLU A 107 3.11 11.98 12.27
CA GLU A 107 2.43 11.77 10.99
C GLU A 107 1.01 11.22 11.17
N MET A 108 0.82 10.26 12.08
CA MET A 108 -0.49 9.68 12.39
C MET A 108 -1.48 10.68 13.00
N LYS A 109 -0.99 11.76 13.62
CA LYS A 109 -1.82 12.80 14.22
C LYS A 109 -2.17 13.94 13.26
N LYS A 110 -1.54 13.99 12.08
CA LYS A 110 -1.90 14.97 11.05
C LYS A 110 -3.26 14.62 10.46
N ASN A 111 -4.03 15.66 10.13
CA ASN A 111 -5.28 15.57 9.35
C ASN A 111 -6.30 14.52 9.85
N ASP A 112 -6.54 14.44 11.16
CA ASP A 112 -7.49 13.50 11.79
C ASP A 112 -7.21 11.99 11.53
N GLY A 113 -6.05 11.65 10.96
CA GLY A 113 -5.65 10.29 10.62
C GLY A 113 -5.07 10.16 9.21
N ILE A 114 -4.45 9.02 8.93
CA ILE A 114 -3.90 8.74 7.60
C ILE A 114 -5.04 8.38 6.65
N GLY A 115 -5.33 9.26 5.69
CA GLY A 115 -6.32 9.03 4.64
C GLY A 115 -7.71 9.61 4.88
N SER A 116 -7.84 10.55 5.85
CA SER A 116 -9.04 11.36 6.07
C SER A 116 -9.38 12.27 4.88
#